data_AF-A0A4S4M8A7-F1
#
_entry.id   AF-A0A4S4M8A7-F1
#
_cell.length_a   1.000
_cell.length_b   1.000
_cell.length_c   1.000
_cell.angle_alpha   90.00
_cell.angle_beta   90.00
_cell.angle_gamma   90.00
#
_symmetry.space_group_name_H-M   'P 1'
#
loop_
_entity.id
_entity.type
_entity.pdbx_description
1 polymer ?
#
loop_
_entity_poly.entity_id
_entity_poly.type
_entity_poly.pdbx_seq_one_letter_code
_entity_poly.pdbx_strand_id
1 'polypeptide(L)'
;MFVNLSGLCATTKLLQCRSMGIYMCDVTRKFHKSPEEVPDLDKEDFLARKQVVKQVQKWVNDHQESDSEVNEWIPILYGYERDWGHLVFTDPTLTRFLLVMCFGERNCRCGNHYHHDYDSLTQYQANRLMSLLTYLNHDSNKPNWVHATYTTTPSRGLPAEFLDNLQAPESQRTPPIFHITPDNFVPSLLAGELEKIDNLLAQSEHITPPAAELRDKVLGSKKDRPEPEAWMASILNAFERHRCKLVSSIQAYDDGDHSQKAAWPSHKPICKQAKTNATK
;
A
#
# COMPACT_ATOMS: atom_id res chain seq x y z
N MET A 1 -13.01 -7.19 -23.84
CA MET A 1 -11.88 -7.21 -22.87
C MET A 1 -12.13 -8.36 -21.89
N PHE A 2 -11.16 -9.25 -21.65
CA PHE A 2 -11.29 -10.33 -20.66
C PHE A 2 -11.10 -9.77 -19.24
N VAL A 3 -11.91 -10.23 -18.29
CA VAL A 3 -11.76 -9.86 -16.87
C VAL A 3 -10.53 -10.57 -16.31
N ASN A 4 -9.57 -9.80 -15.82
CA ASN A 4 -8.40 -10.37 -15.14
C ASN A 4 -8.60 -10.27 -13.63
N LEU A 5 -9.02 -11.37 -13.02
CA LEU A 5 -9.18 -11.45 -11.57
C LEU A 5 -7.84 -11.48 -10.83
N SER A 6 -6.75 -11.79 -11.53
CA SER A 6 -5.37 -11.84 -11.03
C SER A 6 -4.48 -10.68 -11.50
N GLY A 7 -5.08 -9.66 -12.13
CA GLY A 7 -4.34 -8.55 -12.70
C GLY A 7 -3.70 -7.69 -11.61
N LEU A 8 -2.37 -7.55 -11.65
CA LEU A 8 -1.59 -6.78 -10.67
C LEU A 8 -1.58 -5.26 -10.94
N CYS A 9 -2.19 -4.82 -12.06
CA CYS A 9 -2.24 -3.41 -12.45
C CYS A 9 -3.52 -2.77 -11.93
N ALA A 10 -3.40 -1.88 -10.94
CA ALA A 10 -4.51 -1.16 -10.33
C ALA A 10 -5.32 -0.37 -11.37
N THR A 11 -4.64 0.28 -12.31
CA THR A 11 -5.25 1.01 -13.43
C THR A 11 -6.20 0.12 -14.21
N THR A 12 -5.73 -1.03 -14.70
CA THR A 12 -6.55 -1.95 -15.49
C THR A 12 -7.76 -2.43 -14.70
N LYS A 13 -7.60 -2.73 -13.40
CA LYS A 13 -8.71 -3.21 -12.57
C LYS A 13 -9.76 -2.13 -12.33
N LEU A 14 -9.35 -0.90 -12.06
CA LEU A 14 -10.26 0.23 -11.88
C LEU A 14 -11.04 0.52 -13.18
N LEU A 15 -10.35 0.44 -14.33
CA LEU A 15 -11.00 0.55 -15.64
C LEU A 15 -11.99 -0.60 -15.90
N GLN A 16 -11.68 -1.83 -15.48
CA GLN A 16 -12.61 -2.96 -15.54
C GLN A 16 -13.83 -2.75 -14.64
N CYS A 17 -13.63 -2.26 -13.41
CA CYS A 17 -14.75 -1.94 -12.51
C CYS A 17 -15.69 -0.90 -13.14
N ARG A 18 -15.11 0.14 -13.74
CA ARG A 18 -15.87 1.21 -14.42
C ARG A 18 -16.62 0.71 -15.65
N SER A 19 -16.02 -0.17 -16.46
CA SER A 19 -16.58 -0.59 -17.75
C SER A 19 -17.47 -1.85 -17.69
N MET A 20 -17.19 -2.78 -16.78
CA MET A 20 -17.86 -4.08 -16.71
C MET A 20 -18.70 -4.26 -15.44
N GLY A 21 -18.63 -3.32 -14.52
CA GLY A 21 -19.25 -3.41 -13.21
C GLY A 21 -18.33 -4.03 -12.16
N ILE A 22 -18.56 -3.63 -10.92
CA ILE A 22 -17.68 -3.90 -9.77
C ILE A 22 -17.71 -5.38 -9.38
N TYR A 23 -18.89 -6.00 -9.44
CA TYR A 23 -19.06 -7.43 -9.11
C TYR A 23 -18.28 -8.37 -10.02
N MET A 24 -18.00 -7.97 -11.26
CA MET A 24 -17.12 -8.74 -12.15
C MET A 24 -15.67 -8.71 -11.67
N CYS A 25 -15.31 -7.70 -10.88
CA CYS A 25 -13.97 -7.50 -10.35
C CYS A 25 -13.80 -8.04 -8.92
N ASP A 26 -14.86 -8.52 -8.27
CA ASP A 26 -14.85 -9.05 -6.93
C ASP A 26 -13.85 -10.21 -6.77
N VAL A 27 -12.92 -10.05 -5.81
CA VAL A 27 -11.89 -11.04 -5.50
C VAL A 27 -12.24 -11.93 -4.30
N THR A 28 -13.43 -11.79 -3.70
CA THR A 28 -13.88 -12.57 -2.53
C THR A 28 -13.75 -14.08 -2.74
N ARG A 29 -14.13 -14.56 -3.93
CA ARG A 29 -14.06 -16.00 -4.29
C ARG A 29 -12.64 -16.58 -4.16
N LYS A 30 -11.60 -15.77 -4.37
CA LYS A 30 -10.21 -16.20 -4.20
C LYS A 30 -9.93 -16.57 -2.74
N PHE A 31 -10.46 -15.81 -1.80
CA PHE A 31 -10.24 -16.00 -0.37
C PHE A 31 -11.17 -17.06 0.25
N HIS A 32 -12.12 -17.62 -0.50
CA HIS A 32 -12.86 -18.82 -0.08
C HIS A 32 -12.01 -20.09 -0.15
N LYS A 33 -10.99 -20.12 -1.01
CA LYS A 33 -10.08 -21.25 -1.21
C LYS A 33 -9.09 -21.46 -0.06
N SER A 34 -8.36 -22.57 -0.10
CA SER A 34 -7.19 -22.78 0.76
C SER A 34 -5.95 -22.06 0.21
N PRO A 35 -4.93 -21.76 1.04
CA PRO A 35 -3.68 -21.14 0.57
C PRO A 35 -2.99 -21.95 -0.54
N GLU A 36 -3.09 -23.28 -0.50
CA GLU A 36 -2.46 -24.20 -1.46
C GLU A 36 -3.08 -24.09 -2.86
N GLU A 37 -4.34 -23.64 -2.96
CA GLU A 37 -5.06 -23.43 -4.23
C GLU A 37 -4.80 -22.03 -4.84
N VAL A 38 -3.99 -21.20 -4.17
CA VAL A 38 -3.74 -19.80 -4.52
C VAL A 38 -2.22 -19.55 -4.56
N PRO A 39 -1.52 -20.13 -5.56
CA PRO A 39 -0.06 -20.16 -5.58
C PRO A 39 0.60 -18.80 -5.88
N ASP A 40 -0.19 -17.78 -6.27
CA ASP A 40 0.31 -16.42 -6.52
C ASP A 40 0.50 -15.59 -5.25
N LEU A 41 0.18 -16.13 -4.07
CA LEU A 41 0.40 -15.50 -2.77
C LEU A 41 1.15 -16.45 -1.83
N ASP A 42 2.06 -15.90 -1.03
CA ASP A 42 2.60 -16.64 0.12
C ASP A 42 1.48 -16.97 1.12
N LYS A 43 1.64 -18.07 1.85
CA LYS A 43 0.64 -18.58 2.79
C LYS A 43 0.28 -17.56 3.86
N GLU A 44 1.26 -16.88 4.48
CA GLU A 44 0.99 -15.90 5.53
C GLU A 44 0.26 -14.68 4.98
N ASP A 45 0.69 -14.24 3.81
CA ASP A 45 0.10 -13.15 3.05
C ASP A 45 -1.35 -13.43 2.65
N PHE A 46 -1.64 -14.66 2.24
CA PHE A 46 -2.99 -15.12 1.92
C PHE A 46 -3.87 -15.13 3.18
N LEU A 47 -3.38 -15.66 4.29
CA LEU A 47 -4.13 -15.76 5.54
C LEU A 47 -4.44 -14.38 6.13
N ALA A 48 -3.48 -13.45 6.11
CA ALA A 48 -3.69 -12.08 6.56
C ALA A 48 -4.81 -11.40 5.75
N ARG A 49 -4.74 -11.48 4.41
CA ARG A 49 -5.77 -10.91 3.52
C ARG A 49 -7.13 -11.58 3.68
N LYS A 50 -7.17 -12.91 3.78
CA LYS A 50 -8.40 -13.67 4.03
C LYS A 50 -9.09 -13.23 5.33
N GLN A 51 -8.31 -12.95 6.36
CA GLN A 51 -8.84 -12.47 7.64
C GLN A 51 -9.42 -11.06 7.53
N VAL A 52 -8.78 -10.15 6.80
CA VAL A 52 -9.30 -8.80 6.52
C VAL A 52 -10.62 -8.89 5.74
N VAL A 53 -10.67 -9.66 4.65
CA VAL A 53 -11.89 -9.88 3.86
C VAL A 53 -13.03 -10.42 4.72
N LYS A 54 -12.75 -11.41 5.59
CA LYS A 54 -13.76 -11.94 6.52
C LYS A 54 -14.28 -10.91 7.52
N GLN A 55 -13.41 -10.03 8.03
CA GLN A 55 -13.83 -8.97 8.95
C GLN A 55 -14.74 -7.95 8.29
N VAL A 56 -14.36 -7.49 7.08
CA VAL A 56 -15.20 -6.57 6.30
C VAL A 56 -16.54 -7.22 5.95
N GLN A 57 -16.54 -8.48 5.51
CA GLN A 57 -17.78 -9.20 5.19
C GLN A 57 -18.67 -9.38 6.42
N LYS A 58 -18.08 -9.69 7.58
CA LYS A 58 -18.84 -9.81 8.83
C LYS A 58 -19.48 -8.47 9.17
N TRP A 59 -18.72 -7.37 9.10
CA TRP A 59 -19.25 -6.03 9.35
C TRP A 59 -20.41 -5.69 8.40
N VAL A 60 -20.26 -5.97 7.10
CA VAL A 60 -21.32 -5.77 6.10
C VAL A 60 -22.58 -6.53 6.52
N ASN A 61 -22.46 -7.81 6.85
CA ASN A 61 -23.60 -8.64 7.26
C ASN A 61 -24.27 -8.13 8.54
N ASP A 62 -23.48 -7.69 9.52
CA ASP A 62 -23.96 -7.18 10.80
C ASP A 62 -24.71 -5.83 10.64
N HIS A 63 -24.49 -5.11 9.53
CA HIS A 63 -25.07 -3.78 9.26
C HIS A 63 -26.05 -3.74 8.09
N GLN A 64 -26.41 -4.89 7.49
CA GLN A 64 -27.33 -4.98 6.35
C GLN A 64 -28.72 -4.38 6.61
N GLU A 65 -29.18 -4.39 7.86
CA GLU A 65 -30.50 -3.87 8.26
C GLU A 65 -30.47 -2.41 8.70
N SER A 66 -29.30 -1.76 8.72
CA SER A 66 -29.19 -0.34 9.05
C SER A 66 -29.54 0.54 7.85
N ASP A 67 -30.24 1.66 8.06
CA ASP A 67 -30.56 2.68 7.04
C ASP A 67 -29.30 3.44 6.52
N SER A 68 -28.11 2.91 6.75
CA SER A 68 -26.87 3.51 6.27
C SER A 68 -26.77 3.44 4.75
N GLU A 69 -26.38 4.54 4.10
CA GLU A 69 -26.17 4.63 2.65
C GLU A 69 -25.01 3.74 2.15
N VAL A 70 -24.29 3.05 3.04
CA VAL A 70 -23.13 2.19 2.71
C VAL A 70 -23.22 0.85 3.42
N ASN A 71 -24.08 -0.02 2.91
CA ASN A 71 -24.21 -1.38 3.43
C ASN A 71 -23.37 -2.39 2.65
N GLU A 72 -22.42 -1.95 1.82
CA GLU A 72 -21.67 -2.86 0.96
C GLU A 72 -20.23 -2.42 0.69
N TRP A 73 -19.30 -3.35 0.91
CA TRP A 73 -17.88 -3.22 0.58
C TRP A 73 -17.43 -4.41 -0.25
N ILE A 74 -16.98 -4.15 -1.48
CA ILE A 74 -16.59 -5.18 -2.43
C ILE A 74 -15.05 -5.17 -2.57
N PRO A 75 -14.34 -6.25 -2.23
CA PRO A 75 -12.90 -6.31 -2.46
C PRO A 75 -12.62 -6.43 -3.96
N ILE A 76 -11.89 -5.47 -4.51
CA ILE A 76 -11.60 -5.40 -5.95
C ILE A 76 -10.14 -5.67 -6.30
N LEU A 77 -9.20 -5.51 -5.36
CA LEU A 77 -7.78 -5.66 -5.63
C LEU A 77 -7.09 -6.39 -4.49
N TYR A 78 -6.10 -7.20 -4.86
CA TYR A 78 -5.08 -7.71 -3.97
C TYR A 78 -3.72 -7.58 -4.66
N GLY A 79 -2.72 -6.94 -4.02
CA GLY A 79 -1.40 -6.73 -4.63
C GLY A 79 -1.33 -5.55 -5.61
N TYR A 80 -1.84 -4.39 -5.20
CA TYR A 80 -1.68 -3.10 -5.88
C TYR A 80 -0.19 -2.86 -6.19
N GLU A 81 0.10 -2.84 -7.49
CA GLU A 81 1.41 -2.51 -8.06
C GLU A 81 2.58 -3.32 -7.48
N ARG A 82 2.50 -4.64 -7.62
CA ARG A 82 3.54 -5.65 -7.33
C ARG A 82 4.16 -5.70 -5.93
N ASP A 83 4.16 -4.61 -5.15
CA ASP A 83 5.00 -4.54 -3.96
C ASP A 83 4.33 -3.94 -2.72
N TRP A 84 3.16 -3.25 -2.79
CA TRP A 84 2.73 -2.48 -1.60
C TRP A 84 1.25 -2.45 -1.23
N GLY A 85 0.23 -2.33 -2.10
CA GLY A 85 -1.15 -2.28 -1.60
C GLY A 85 -1.79 -3.66 -1.49
N HIS A 86 -2.21 -4.06 -0.29
CA HIS A 86 -2.54 -5.47 -0.02
C HIS A 86 -3.99 -5.81 -0.36
N LEU A 87 -4.95 -4.95 0.01
CA LEU A 87 -6.36 -5.10 -0.32
C LEU A 87 -7.02 -3.73 -0.53
N VAL A 88 -7.80 -3.61 -1.60
CA VAL A 88 -8.67 -2.45 -1.84
C VAL A 88 -10.11 -2.93 -1.90
N PHE A 89 -10.97 -2.29 -1.10
CA PHE A 89 -12.41 -2.42 -1.17
C PHE A 89 -12.99 -1.14 -1.74
N THR A 90 -14.13 -1.27 -2.40
CA THR A 90 -14.91 -0.14 -2.91
C THR A 90 -16.38 -0.34 -2.63
N ASP A 91 -17.09 0.77 -2.53
CA ASP A 91 -18.54 0.75 -2.58
C ASP A 91 -19.06 0.53 -4.01
N PRO A 92 -20.35 0.21 -4.21
CA PRO A 92 -20.95 0.01 -5.53
C PRO A 92 -20.92 1.22 -6.47
N THR A 93 -20.57 2.41 -5.97
CA THR A 93 -20.52 3.65 -6.76
C THR A 93 -19.11 4.01 -7.25
N LEU A 94 -18.06 3.29 -6.81
CA LEU A 94 -16.65 3.63 -7.09
C LEU A 94 -16.26 5.03 -6.61
N THR A 95 -16.93 5.55 -5.57
CA THR A 95 -16.60 6.86 -5.01
C THR A 95 -15.89 6.75 -3.67
N ARG A 96 -16.02 5.62 -2.97
CA ARG A 96 -15.44 5.41 -1.63
C ARG A 96 -14.60 4.16 -1.61
N PHE A 97 -13.40 4.25 -1.03
CA PHE A 97 -12.43 3.16 -1.05
C PHE A 97 -11.85 2.90 0.34
N LEU A 98 -11.72 1.62 0.69
CA LEU A 98 -10.94 1.17 1.83
C LEU A 98 -9.64 0.55 1.33
N LEU A 99 -8.50 1.03 1.80
CA LEU A 99 -7.19 0.46 1.57
C LEU A 99 -6.70 -0.17 2.87
N VAL A 100 -6.45 -1.48 2.85
CA VAL A 100 -5.85 -2.17 4.00
C VAL A 100 -4.50 -2.73 3.59
N MET A 101 -3.45 -2.23 4.23
CA MET A 101 -2.11 -2.79 4.10
C MET A 101 -1.97 -3.97 5.07
N CYS A 102 -1.38 -5.08 4.63
CA CYS A 102 -1.20 -6.28 5.45
C CYS A 102 0.28 -6.51 5.64
N PHE A 103 0.87 -5.90 6.66
CA PHE A 103 2.28 -6.08 6.95
C PHE A 103 2.52 -7.38 7.73
N GLY A 104 3.72 -7.93 7.60
CA GLY A 104 4.16 -9.11 8.33
C GLY A 104 4.46 -8.82 9.81
N GLU A 105 5.50 -9.46 10.34
CA GLU A 105 5.95 -9.18 11.69
C GLU A 105 6.48 -7.74 11.82
N ARG A 106 6.10 -7.08 12.93
CA ARG A 106 6.63 -5.75 13.29
C ARG A 106 8.15 -5.71 13.35
N ASN A 107 8.82 -6.84 13.56
CA ASN A 107 10.26 -6.97 13.69
C ASN A 107 10.82 -7.90 12.60
N CYS A 108 10.68 -7.53 11.33
CA CYS A 108 11.30 -8.30 10.25
C CYS A 108 12.83 -8.38 10.45
N ARG A 109 13.37 -9.60 10.56
CA ARG A 109 14.83 -9.84 10.65
C ARG A 109 15.54 -9.71 9.29
N CYS A 110 14.84 -9.28 8.25
CA CYS A 110 15.35 -9.09 6.90
C CYS A 110 16.40 -7.96 6.76
N GLY A 111 16.69 -7.23 7.85
CA GLY A 111 17.66 -6.13 7.84
C GLY A 111 17.19 -4.90 7.04
N ASN A 112 15.90 -4.86 6.68
CA ASN A 112 15.28 -3.79 5.92
C ASN A 112 14.32 -3.01 6.82
N HIS A 113 14.77 -1.87 7.32
CA HIS A 113 14.06 -1.11 8.36
C HIS A 113 12.88 -0.27 7.84
N TYR A 114 12.65 -0.20 6.52
CA TYR A 114 11.44 0.38 5.93
C TYR A 114 10.18 -0.41 6.30
N HIS A 115 10.34 -1.66 6.75
CA HIS A 115 9.26 -2.48 7.30
C HIS A 115 8.78 -2.02 8.69
N HIS A 116 9.10 -0.81 9.16
CA HIS A 116 8.64 -0.32 10.47
C HIS A 116 7.86 0.99 10.40
N ASP A 117 7.98 1.78 9.33
CA ASP A 117 7.16 2.99 9.15
C ASP A 117 5.90 2.66 8.33
N TYR A 118 5.08 1.80 8.91
CA TYR A 118 3.81 1.38 8.34
C TYR A 118 2.86 2.55 8.12
N ASP A 119 2.94 3.57 8.97
CA ASP A 119 2.14 4.78 8.90
C ASP A 119 2.44 5.53 7.59
N SER A 120 3.71 5.91 7.37
CA SER A 120 4.13 6.63 6.17
C SER A 120 3.87 5.84 4.89
N LEU A 121 4.12 4.52 4.92
CA LEU A 121 3.84 3.66 3.76
C LEU A 121 2.35 3.59 3.44
N THR A 122 1.51 3.41 4.46
CA THR A 122 0.05 3.33 4.29
C THR A 122 -0.49 4.65 3.77
N GLN A 123 -0.05 5.78 4.34
CA GLN A 123 -0.46 7.10 3.91
C GLN A 123 -0.01 7.41 2.48
N TYR A 124 1.23 7.05 2.10
CA TYR A 124 1.72 7.19 0.74
C TYR A 124 0.88 6.39 -0.26
N GLN A 125 0.55 5.13 0.06
CA GLN A 125 -0.30 4.31 -0.82
C GLN A 125 -1.73 4.85 -0.92
N ALA A 126 -2.27 5.42 0.16
CA ALA A 126 -3.58 6.08 0.14
C ALA A 126 -3.58 7.31 -0.78
N ASN A 127 -2.57 8.17 -0.69
CA ASN A 127 -2.37 9.33 -1.56
C ASN A 127 -2.21 8.92 -3.03
N ARG A 128 -1.45 7.85 -3.28
CA ARG A 128 -1.24 7.30 -4.61
C ARG A 128 -2.52 6.71 -5.20
N LEU A 129 -3.31 5.99 -4.40
CA LEU A 129 -4.63 5.51 -4.83
C LEU A 129 -5.57 6.68 -5.15
N MET A 130 -5.62 7.71 -4.30
CA MET A 130 -6.42 8.91 -4.58
C MET A 130 -5.97 9.64 -5.85
N SER A 131 -4.66 9.76 -6.08
CA SER A 131 -4.09 10.32 -7.31
C SER A 131 -4.56 9.54 -8.54
N LEU A 132 -4.52 8.20 -8.47
CA LEU A 132 -4.97 7.32 -9.54
C LEU A 132 -6.48 7.45 -9.81
N LEU A 133 -7.30 7.43 -8.75
CA LEU A 133 -8.75 7.58 -8.86
C LEU A 133 -9.14 8.95 -9.44
N THR A 134 -8.49 10.01 -8.98
CA THR A 134 -8.70 11.38 -9.49
C THR A 134 -8.40 11.46 -10.99
N TYR A 135 -7.37 10.75 -11.46
CA TYR A 135 -7.01 10.72 -12.86
C TYR A 135 -7.97 9.88 -13.72
N LEU A 136 -8.37 8.70 -13.23
CA LEU A 136 -9.20 7.75 -14.00
C LEU A 136 -10.71 8.05 -13.98
N ASN A 137 -11.21 8.67 -12.91
CA ASN A 137 -12.64 8.90 -12.68
C ASN A 137 -12.97 10.41 -12.69
N HIS A 138 -12.27 11.19 -13.52
CA HIS A 138 -12.42 12.64 -13.56
C HIS A 138 -13.74 13.12 -14.18
N ASP A 139 -14.34 12.30 -15.05
CA ASP A 139 -15.54 12.59 -15.82
C ASP A 139 -16.83 12.02 -15.18
N SER A 140 -16.71 10.92 -14.44
CA SER A 140 -17.82 10.21 -13.81
C SER A 140 -17.34 9.49 -12.55
N ASN A 141 -18.20 9.38 -11.53
CA ASN A 141 -17.91 8.71 -10.26
C ASN A 141 -16.62 9.22 -9.59
N LYS A 142 -16.52 10.56 -9.46
CA LYS A 142 -15.39 11.22 -8.81
C LYS A 142 -15.18 10.63 -7.41
N PRO A 143 -13.94 10.31 -7.02
CA PRO A 143 -13.68 9.75 -5.71
C PRO A 143 -14.03 10.77 -4.63
N ASN A 144 -14.77 10.36 -3.62
CA ASN A 144 -15.07 11.15 -2.43
C ASN A 144 -13.91 11.06 -1.43
N TRP A 145 -13.48 9.83 -1.12
CA TRP A 145 -12.39 9.60 -0.18
C TRP A 145 -11.78 8.19 -0.31
N VAL A 146 -10.57 8.06 0.23
CA VAL A 146 -9.85 6.81 0.49
C VAL A 146 -9.57 6.76 1.99
N HIS A 147 -10.13 5.76 2.68
CA HIS A 147 -9.72 5.40 4.03
C HIS A 147 -8.60 4.38 3.94
N ALA A 148 -7.50 4.61 4.63
CA ALA A 148 -6.40 3.65 4.67
C ALA A 148 -5.98 3.31 6.10
N THR A 149 -5.73 2.03 6.34
CA THR A 149 -5.12 1.54 7.58
C THR A 149 -4.25 0.33 7.27
N TYR A 150 -3.64 -0.24 8.30
CA TYR A 150 -2.81 -1.42 8.15
C TYR A 150 -3.00 -2.42 9.28
N THR A 151 -2.69 -3.68 8.99
CA THR A 151 -2.61 -4.76 9.96
C THR A 151 -1.19 -5.30 10.02
N THR A 152 -0.87 -5.99 11.12
CA THR A 152 0.42 -6.66 11.31
C THR A 152 0.19 -8.10 11.77
N THR A 153 1.16 -9.01 11.63
CA THR A 153 1.00 -10.40 12.10
C THR A 153 0.50 -10.50 13.55
N PRO A 154 1.01 -9.72 14.52
CA PRO A 154 0.51 -9.75 15.91
C PRO A 154 -0.88 -9.13 16.10
N SER A 155 -1.33 -8.29 15.17
CA SER A 155 -2.59 -7.55 15.26
C SER A 155 -3.25 -7.48 13.88
N ARG A 156 -4.00 -8.52 13.55
CA ARG A 156 -4.73 -8.68 12.28
C ARG A 156 -6.16 -8.10 12.31
N GLY A 157 -6.55 -7.48 13.41
CA GLY A 157 -7.86 -6.85 13.58
C GLY A 157 -7.95 -5.51 12.87
N LEU A 158 -9.08 -5.23 12.22
CA LEU A 158 -9.44 -3.89 11.76
C LEU A 158 -10.15 -3.13 12.89
N PRO A 159 -9.88 -1.82 13.07
CA PRO A 159 -10.71 -0.98 13.92
C PRO A 159 -12.16 -0.94 13.40
N ALA A 160 -13.17 -1.06 14.27
CA ALA A 160 -14.58 -0.98 13.84
C ALA A 160 -14.90 0.33 13.09
N GLU A 161 -14.39 1.43 13.63
CA GLU A 161 -14.55 2.78 13.08
C GLU A 161 -13.93 2.99 11.68
N PHE A 162 -13.04 2.08 11.25
CA PHE A 162 -12.51 2.09 9.88
C PHE A 162 -13.61 1.77 8.85
N LEU A 163 -14.59 0.96 9.25
CA LEU A 163 -15.69 0.50 8.40
C LEU A 163 -16.95 1.38 8.57
N ASP A 164 -17.18 1.89 9.79
CA ASP A 164 -18.36 2.69 10.14
C ASP A 164 -18.30 4.15 9.67
N ASN A 165 -17.13 4.78 9.69
CA ASN A 165 -17.05 6.23 9.56
C ASN A 165 -17.09 6.68 8.09
N LEU A 166 -18.08 7.50 7.75
CA LEU A 166 -18.07 8.33 6.53
C LEU A 166 -17.25 9.62 6.69
N GLN A 167 -16.82 9.92 7.91
CA GLN A 167 -16.06 11.12 8.26
C GLN A 167 -14.63 10.78 8.72
N ALA A 168 -13.74 11.76 8.68
CA ALA A 168 -12.37 11.61 9.16
C ALA A 168 -12.37 11.17 10.64
N PRO A 169 -11.73 10.03 10.97
CA PRO A 169 -11.70 9.56 12.35
C PRO A 169 -10.88 10.51 13.23
N GLU A 170 -11.44 10.87 14.39
CA GLU A 170 -10.80 11.80 15.35
C GLU A 170 -9.70 11.13 16.20
N SER A 171 -9.47 9.82 16.05
CA SER A 171 -8.72 9.03 17.02
C SER A 171 -7.21 8.89 16.70
N GLN A 172 -6.36 9.10 17.70
CA GLN A 172 -4.91 8.81 17.67
C GLN A 172 -4.64 7.31 17.92
N ARG A 173 -5.34 6.42 17.22
CA ARG A 173 -5.20 4.97 17.43
C ARG A 173 -4.00 4.38 16.68
N THR A 174 -3.59 3.19 17.11
CA THR A 174 -2.60 2.37 16.44
C THR A 174 -3.23 1.03 16.06
N PRO A 175 -3.36 0.69 14.76
CA PRO A 175 -2.93 1.47 13.60
C PRO A 175 -3.80 2.73 13.39
N PRO A 176 -3.25 3.84 12.86
CA PRO A 176 -4.03 5.00 12.49
C PRO A 176 -4.96 4.70 11.30
N ILE A 177 -5.97 5.55 11.12
CA ILE A 177 -6.81 5.56 9.93
C ILE A 177 -6.57 6.88 9.20
N PHE A 178 -6.04 6.78 7.99
CA PHE A 178 -5.80 7.93 7.12
C PHE A 178 -7.06 8.20 6.28
N HIS A 179 -7.58 9.42 6.36
CA HIS A 179 -8.70 9.88 5.54
C HIS A 179 -8.21 10.83 4.44
N ILE A 180 -8.08 10.31 3.23
CA ILE A 180 -7.60 11.05 2.06
C ILE A 180 -8.77 11.44 1.17
N THR A 181 -8.85 12.70 0.78
CA THR A 181 -9.90 13.30 -0.06
C THR A 181 -9.27 13.97 -1.30
N PRO A 182 -10.06 14.32 -2.33
CA PRO A 182 -9.59 15.09 -3.49
C PRO A 182 -8.96 16.45 -3.17
N ASP A 183 -9.17 16.96 -1.95
CA ASP A 183 -8.73 18.27 -1.50
C ASP A 183 -7.47 18.20 -0.61
N ASN A 184 -7.17 17.04 0.00
CA ASN A 184 -6.04 16.90 0.93
C ASN A 184 -4.95 15.93 0.46
N PHE A 185 -5.15 15.23 -0.67
CA PHE A 185 -4.17 14.25 -1.12
C PHE A 185 -2.88 14.88 -1.61
N VAL A 186 -1.78 14.16 -1.42
CA VAL A 186 -0.45 14.50 -1.95
C VAL A 186 -0.27 13.84 -3.32
N PRO A 187 -0.04 14.61 -4.40
CA PRO A 187 0.20 14.05 -5.74
C PRO A 187 1.37 13.06 -5.72
N SER A 188 1.14 11.84 -6.21
CA SER A 188 2.09 10.72 -6.02
C SER A 188 2.37 9.89 -7.26
N LEU A 189 1.78 10.21 -8.42
CA LEU A 189 2.04 9.50 -9.68
C LEU A 189 3.24 10.11 -10.41
N LEU A 190 4.17 9.27 -10.87
CA LEU A 190 5.31 9.74 -11.66
C LEU A 190 4.93 9.91 -13.14
N ALA A 191 5.67 10.76 -13.85
CA ALA A 191 5.48 11.02 -15.27
C ALA A 191 5.44 9.73 -16.13
N GLY A 192 6.37 8.79 -15.88
CA GLY A 192 6.41 7.51 -16.61
C GLY A 192 5.31 6.53 -16.20
N GLU A 193 4.63 6.74 -15.07
CA GLU A 193 3.44 5.99 -14.66
C GLU A 193 2.21 6.55 -15.36
N LEU A 194 2.09 7.88 -15.41
CA LEU A 194 1.04 8.56 -16.16
C LEU A 194 1.09 8.23 -17.65
N GLU A 195 2.28 8.21 -18.26
CA GLU A 195 2.43 7.78 -19.67
C GLU A 195 1.91 6.35 -19.90
N LYS A 196 2.17 5.41 -18.98
CA LYS A 196 1.62 4.05 -19.06
C LYS A 196 0.11 4.04 -18.92
N ILE A 197 -0.44 4.86 -18.03
CA ILE A 197 -1.88 5.01 -17.85
C ILE A 197 -2.50 5.57 -19.13
N ASP A 198 -1.95 6.63 -19.70
CA ASP A 198 -2.43 7.24 -20.95
C ASP A 198 -2.44 6.24 -22.09
N ASN A 199 -1.39 5.42 -22.22
CA ASN A 199 -1.33 4.35 -23.21
C ASN A 199 -2.43 3.30 -23.02
N LEU A 200 -2.81 2.98 -21.78
CA LEU A 200 -3.94 2.09 -21.49
C LEU A 200 -5.29 2.75 -21.80
N LEU A 201 -5.43 4.04 -21.51
CA LEU A 201 -6.63 4.81 -21.80
C LEU A 201 -6.85 4.97 -23.30
N ALA A 202 -5.78 5.23 -24.06
CA ALA A 202 -5.84 5.35 -25.53
C ALA A 202 -6.31 4.06 -26.23
N GLN A 203 -6.17 2.90 -25.57
CA GLN A 203 -6.68 1.61 -26.06
C GLN A 203 -8.16 1.38 -25.75
N SER A 204 -8.79 2.26 -24.97
CA SER A 204 -10.17 2.12 -24.51
C SER A 204 -11.09 3.07 -25.27
N GLU A 205 -11.94 2.55 -26.16
CA GLU A 205 -12.80 3.35 -27.06
C GLU A 205 -13.81 4.25 -26.34
N HIS A 206 -14.12 3.97 -25.07
CA HIS A 206 -15.17 4.64 -24.30
C HIS A 206 -14.64 5.55 -23.18
N ILE A 207 -13.34 5.84 -23.14
CA ILE A 207 -12.76 6.67 -22.08
C ILE A 207 -12.18 7.94 -22.68
N THR A 208 -12.65 9.08 -22.18
CA THR A 208 -12.11 10.38 -22.55
C THR A 208 -10.72 10.56 -21.93
N PRO A 209 -9.71 10.96 -22.71
CA PRO A 209 -8.39 11.28 -22.17
C PRO A 209 -8.46 12.39 -21.12
N PRO A 210 -7.76 12.27 -19.98
CA PRO A 210 -7.69 13.32 -18.98
C PRO A 210 -7.08 14.61 -19.54
N ALA A 211 -7.59 15.76 -19.12
CA ALA A 211 -7.02 17.05 -19.45
C ALA A 211 -5.61 17.23 -18.84
N ALA A 212 -4.78 18.09 -19.45
CA ALA A 212 -3.44 18.39 -18.95
C ALA A 212 -3.45 18.90 -17.50
N GLU A 213 -4.45 19.70 -17.11
CA GLU A 213 -4.60 20.20 -15.74
C GLU A 213 -4.77 19.07 -14.71
N LEU A 214 -5.48 17.99 -15.08
CA LEU A 214 -5.63 16.82 -14.21
C LEU A 214 -4.32 16.05 -14.08
N ARG A 215 -3.54 15.98 -15.17
CA ARG A 215 -2.21 15.38 -15.14
C ARG A 215 -1.31 16.10 -14.16
N ASP A 216 -1.27 17.43 -14.23
CA ASP A 216 -0.47 18.26 -13.34
C ASP A 216 -0.94 18.15 -11.88
N LYS A 217 -2.25 18.00 -11.65
CA LYS A 217 -2.84 17.80 -10.32
C LYS A 217 -2.37 16.51 -9.63
N VAL A 218 -2.10 15.44 -10.38
CA VAL A 218 -1.74 14.12 -9.80
C VAL A 218 -0.27 13.77 -9.94
N LEU A 219 0.50 14.57 -10.68
CA LEU A 219 1.93 14.40 -10.91
C LEU A 219 2.71 14.69 -9.63
N GLY A 220 3.25 13.64 -9.03
CA GLY A 220 4.18 13.70 -7.92
C GLY A 220 5.64 13.64 -8.37
N SER A 221 6.56 13.81 -7.43
CA SER A 221 7.99 13.65 -7.65
C SER A 221 8.53 12.42 -6.90
N LYS A 222 9.75 12.00 -7.25
CA LYS A 222 10.44 10.94 -6.50
C LYS A 222 10.73 11.35 -5.05
N LYS A 223 10.86 12.65 -4.77
CA LYS A 223 11.17 13.18 -3.44
C LYS A 223 10.01 13.06 -2.46
N ASP A 224 8.79 12.94 -2.98
CA ASP A 224 7.56 12.80 -2.19
C ASP A 224 7.30 11.34 -1.80
N ARG A 225 8.10 10.41 -2.35
CA ARG A 225 8.09 9.02 -1.91
C ARG A 225 8.76 8.96 -0.53
N PRO A 226 8.28 8.11 0.39
CA PRO A 226 8.99 7.83 1.63
C PRO A 226 10.45 7.45 1.30
N GLU A 227 11.37 8.37 1.55
CA GLU A 227 12.79 8.25 1.18
C GLU A 227 13.49 7.29 2.14
N PRO A 228 14.28 6.34 1.62
CA PRO A 228 15.22 5.53 2.40
C PRO A 228 16.16 6.32 3.33
N GLU A 229 16.49 7.55 2.94
CA GLU A 229 17.72 8.23 3.33
C GLU A 229 17.62 9.07 4.61
N ALA A 230 16.45 9.63 4.92
CA ALA A 230 16.24 10.45 6.12
C ALA A 230 16.46 9.64 7.42
N TRP A 231 16.13 8.35 7.39
CA TRP A 231 16.44 7.44 8.49
C TRP A 231 17.89 6.96 8.46
N MET A 232 18.49 6.69 7.28
CA MET A 232 19.93 6.38 7.19
C MET A 232 20.78 7.48 7.84
N ALA A 233 20.39 8.75 7.70
CA ALA A 233 21.04 9.85 8.41
C ALA A 233 20.85 9.78 9.94
N SER A 234 19.66 9.42 10.43
CA SER A 234 19.41 9.25 11.88
C SER A 234 20.17 8.04 12.47
N ILE A 235 20.34 6.99 11.66
CA ILE A 235 21.08 5.77 11.99
C ILE A 235 22.57 6.00 11.94
N LEU A 236 23.09 6.73 10.96
CA LEU A 236 24.47 7.18 10.95
C LEU A 236 24.75 7.97 12.24
N ASN A 237 23.86 8.88 12.64
CA ASN A 237 23.98 9.62 13.90
C ASN A 237 23.82 8.76 15.18
N ALA A 238 23.17 7.59 15.09
CA ALA A 238 23.02 6.64 16.20
C ALA A 238 24.15 5.58 16.25
N PHE A 239 24.66 5.16 15.09
CA PHE A 239 25.76 4.20 14.92
C PHE A 239 27.14 4.86 15.06
N GLU A 240 27.30 6.12 14.65
CA GLU A 240 28.50 6.93 14.93
C GLU A 240 28.73 7.07 16.43
N ARG A 241 27.66 7.07 17.23
CA ARG A 241 27.75 7.04 18.70
C ARG A 241 28.24 5.71 19.27
N HIS A 242 28.13 4.58 18.55
CA HIS A 242 28.34 3.27 19.18
C HIS A 242 29.19 2.22 18.46
N ARG A 243 29.67 2.36 17.21
CA ARG A 243 30.39 1.19 16.64
C ARG A 243 31.45 1.35 15.56
N CYS A 244 31.94 2.55 15.25
CA CYS A 244 33.06 2.66 14.30
C CYS A 244 34.43 2.24 14.88
N LYS A 245 34.53 1.96 16.19
CA LYS A 245 35.76 1.43 16.83
C LYS A 245 35.87 -0.11 16.88
N LEU A 246 34.82 -0.85 16.50
CA LEU A 246 34.73 -2.30 16.75
C LEU A 246 35.05 -3.18 15.53
N VAL A 247 35.37 -2.62 14.37
CA VAL A 247 35.73 -3.43 13.18
C VAL A 247 37.22 -3.81 13.15
N SER A 248 38.04 -3.25 14.04
CA SER A 248 39.44 -3.70 14.23
C SER A 248 39.63 -4.63 15.43
N SER A 249 38.61 -4.90 16.24
CA SER A 249 38.78 -5.58 17.55
C SER A 249 37.76 -6.66 17.93
N ILE A 250 36.77 -7.01 17.09
CA ILE A 250 35.91 -8.17 17.40
C ILE A 250 36.54 -9.46 16.86
N GLN A 251 37.44 -10.04 17.65
CA GLN A 251 37.28 -11.45 18.03
C GLN A 251 36.13 -11.49 19.04
N ALA A 252 35.27 -12.52 18.97
CA ALA A 252 34.11 -12.78 19.83
C ALA A 252 32.78 -12.07 19.45
N TYR A 253 32.06 -12.67 18.50
CA TYR A 253 30.80 -13.36 18.81
C TYR A 253 30.66 -14.50 17.78
N ASP A 254 30.51 -15.73 18.28
CA ASP A 254 30.47 -16.98 17.52
C ASP A 254 29.28 -17.05 16.55
N ASP A 255 29.40 -16.43 15.39
CA ASP A 255 28.69 -16.83 14.17
C ASP A 255 29.49 -16.30 12.98
N GLY A 256 30.27 -17.19 12.36
CA GLY A 256 31.38 -16.89 11.46
C GLY A 256 31.04 -16.16 10.14
N ASP A 257 31.97 -16.24 9.19
CA ASP A 257 31.98 -15.59 7.86
C ASP A 257 30.63 -15.60 7.11
N HIS A 258 29.75 -16.56 7.40
CA HIS A 258 28.37 -16.62 6.91
C HIS A 258 27.45 -15.49 7.40
N SER A 259 27.49 -15.11 8.68
CA SER A 259 26.66 -14.03 9.23
C SER A 259 27.14 -12.67 8.74
N GLN A 260 28.46 -12.51 8.57
CA GLN A 260 29.03 -11.32 7.95
C GLN A 260 28.62 -11.21 6.47
N LYS A 261 28.70 -12.31 5.70
CA LYS A 261 28.25 -12.34 4.30
C LYS A 261 26.75 -12.08 4.15
N ALA A 262 25.93 -12.62 5.05
CA ALA A 262 24.48 -12.41 5.05
C ALA A 262 24.11 -10.95 5.37
N ALA A 263 24.82 -10.31 6.31
CA ALA A 263 24.60 -8.91 6.66
C ALA A 263 25.31 -7.91 5.72
N TRP A 264 26.22 -8.36 4.87
CA TRP A 264 27.05 -7.50 4.02
C TRP A 264 26.26 -6.62 3.04
N PRO A 265 25.18 -7.08 2.37
CA PRO A 265 24.39 -6.21 1.48
C PRO A 265 23.83 -4.98 2.19
N SER A 266 23.38 -5.13 3.43
CA SER A 266 22.84 -4.04 4.26
C SER A 266 23.97 -3.18 4.88
N HIS A 267 25.11 -3.78 5.21
CA HIS A 267 26.24 -3.09 5.84
C HIS A 267 27.15 -2.33 4.85
N LYS A 268 27.29 -2.83 3.60
CA LYS A 268 28.21 -2.31 2.59
C LYS A 268 28.00 -0.83 2.23
N PRO A 269 26.76 -0.30 2.09
CA PRO A 269 26.52 1.12 1.83
C PRO A 269 27.05 1.99 2.98
N ILE A 270 26.77 1.58 4.22
CA ILE A 270 27.17 2.26 5.46
C ILE A 270 28.69 2.27 5.61
N CYS A 271 29.35 1.13 5.38
CA CYS A 271 30.81 1.01 5.47
C CYS A 271 31.53 1.91 4.45
N LYS A 272 30.99 2.00 3.22
CA LYS A 272 31.56 2.88 2.18
C LYS A 272 31.39 4.35 2.54
N GLN A 273 30.23 4.75 3.06
CA GLN A 273 29.94 6.13 3.40
C GLN A 273 30.81 6.62 4.59
N ALA A 274 31.00 5.78 5.61
CA ALA A 274 31.90 6.08 6.73
C ALA A 274 33.36 6.31 6.29
N LYS A 275 33.88 5.50 5.36
CA LYS A 275 35.23 5.69 4.79
C LYS A 275 35.37 7.01 4.02
N THR A 276 34.29 7.47 3.39
CA THR A 276 34.27 8.69 2.59
C THR A 276 34.22 9.93 3.47
N ASN A 277 33.55 9.83 4.63
CA ASN A 277 33.50 10.90 5.63
C ASN A 277 34.78 10.99 6.48
N ALA A 278 35.47 9.87 6.72
CA ALA A 278 36.74 9.86 7.45
C ALA A 278 37.95 10.40 6.66
N THR A 279 37.79 10.63 5.36
CA THR A 279 38.83 11.16 4.46
C THR A 279 38.60 12.62 4.06
N LYS A 280 37.56 13.25 4.60
CA LYS A 280 37.34 14.70 4.59
C LYS A 280 37.72 15.30 5.93
#